data_AF-G2DA08-F1
#
_entry.id   AF-G2DA08-F1
#
_cell.length_a   1.000
_cell.length_b   1.000
_cell.length_c   1.000
_cell.angle_alpha   90.00
_cell.angle_beta   90.00
_cell.angle_gamma   90.00
#
_symmetry.space_group_name_H-M   'P 1'
#
loop_
_entity.id
_entity.type
_entity.pdbx_description
1 polymer ?
#
loop_
_entity_poly.entity_id
_entity_poly.type
_entity_poly.pdbx_seq_one_letter_code
_entity_poly.pdbx_strand_id
1 'polypeptide(L)'
;MLRFTRGMIALRKRHPSLKRRQFLTGVPAAASELADITWHGKKFGQPAWDDPVSRVLGFTLAAVAPGEAHLHVIMNMSERRQRFSLPATPDISWRLAVDTAAAAPDDIPDPDQQPYLTRAEFEVEAHSLVVLEGEDCGSGCTD
;
A
#
# COMPACT_ATOMS: atom_id res chain seq x y z
N MET A 1 -21.09 1.99 4.51
CA MET A 1 -20.94 1.00 3.43
C MET A 1 -20.95 1.58 2.01
N LEU A 2 -22.03 2.19 1.49
CA LEU A 2 -22.05 2.67 0.10
C LEU A 2 -20.89 3.64 -0.26
N ARG A 3 -20.59 4.61 0.62
CA ARG A 3 -19.45 5.55 0.46
C ARG A 3 -18.14 4.81 0.29
N PHE A 4 -17.82 3.94 1.25
CA PHE A 4 -16.61 3.13 1.25
C PHE A 4 -16.50 2.28 -0.02
N THR A 5 -17.57 1.57 -0.41
CA THR A 5 -17.58 0.76 -1.62
C THR A 5 -17.36 1.59 -2.89
N ARG A 6 -17.96 2.78 -2.99
CA ARG A 6 -17.71 3.71 -4.11
C ARG A 6 -16.25 4.16 -4.14
N GLY A 7 -15.68 4.48 -2.99
CA GLY A 7 -14.27 4.83 -2.84
C GLY A 7 -13.35 3.69 -3.29
N MET A 8 -13.59 2.45 -2.84
CA MET A 8 -12.79 1.29 -3.24
C MET A 8 -12.90 1.00 -4.75
N ILE A 9 -14.07 1.20 -5.36
CA ILE A 9 -14.24 1.11 -6.81
C ILE A 9 -13.43 2.19 -7.52
N ALA A 10 -13.44 3.44 -7.02
CA ALA A 10 -12.66 4.53 -7.58
C ALA A 10 -11.15 4.28 -7.45
N LEU A 11 -10.69 3.81 -6.29
CA LEU A 11 -9.31 3.38 -6.05
C LEU A 11 -8.89 2.30 -7.05
N ARG A 12 -9.67 1.21 -7.20
CA ARG A 12 -9.37 0.18 -8.21
C ARG A 12 -9.34 0.72 -9.64
N LYS A 13 -10.20 1.69 -9.97
CA LYS A 13 -10.24 2.28 -11.32
C LYS A 13 -9.02 3.13 -11.64
N ARG A 14 -8.45 3.86 -10.68
CA ARG A 14 -7.27 4.72 -10.89
C ARG A 14 -5.91 4.02 -10.75
N HIS A 15 -5.89 2.74 -10.35
CA HIS A 15 -4.69 1.92 -10.33
C HIS A 15 -4.74 0.80 -11.38
N PRO A 16 -4.26 1.05 -12.61
CA PRO A 16 -4.04 0.02 -13.63
C PRO A 16 -3.29 -1.23 -13.13
N SER A 17 -2.36 -1.10 -12.18
CA SER A 17 -1.64 -2.20 -11.53
C SER A 17 -2.57 -3.27 -10.92
N LEU A 18 -3.75 -2.89 -10.43
CA LEU A 18 -4.77 -3.81 -9.90
C LEU A 18 -5.67 -4.46 -10.98
N LYS A 19 -5.55 -4.02 -12.23
CA LYS A 19 -6.41 -4.44 -13.37
C LYS A 19 -5.58 -5.04 -14.50
N ARG A 20 -4.38 -5.53 -14.21
CA ARG A 20 -3.46 -6.13 -15.19
C ARG A 20 -4.07 -7.36 -15.85
N ARG A 21 -3.67 -7.61 -17.10
CA ARG A 21 -4.06 -8.80 -17.89
C ARG A 21 -3.02 -9.93 -17.83
N GLN A 22 -1.87 -9.65 -17.24
CA GLN A 22 -0.75 -10.59 -17.10
C GLN A 22 -0.48 -10.81 -15.62
N PHE A 23 0.05 -11.99 -15.29
CA PHE A 23 0.47 -12.32 -13.94
C PHE A 23 1.63 -11.42 -13.48
N LEU A 24 1.72 -11.26 -12.16
CA LEU A 24 2.84 -10.56 -11.52
C LEU A 24 4.08 -11.46 -11.55
N THR A 25 5.24 -10.91 -11.84
CA THR A 25 6.49 -11.67 -12.03
C THR A 25 7.47 -11.54 -10.88
N GLY A 26 7.34 -10.50 -10.05
CA GLY A 26 8.32 -10.15 -9.02
C GLY A 26 9.62 -9.59 -9.59
N VAL A 27 9.61 -9.15 -10.85
CA VAL A 27 10.79 -8.64 -11.56
C VAL A 27 10.57 -7.17 -11.95
N PRO A 28 11.61 -6.31 -11.87
CA PRO A 28 11.51 -4.93 -12.36
C PRO A 28 11.11 -4.86 -13.83
N ALA A 29 10.23 -3.93 -14.16
CA ALA A 29 9.94 -3.61 -15.55
C ALA A 29 11.09 -2.77 -16.14
N ALA A 30 11.32 -2.80 -17.45
CA ALA A 30 12.39 -2.02 -18.08
C ALA A 30 12.32 -0.50 -17.81
N ALA A 31 11.16 0.00 -17.38
CA ALA A 31 10.90 1.41 -17.08
C ALA A 31 10.82 1.76 -15.59
N SER A 32 11.08 0.81 -14.68
CA SER A 32 11.05 1.04 -13.23
C SER A 32 12.11 0.19 -12.51
N GLU A 33 12.75 0.76 -11.49
CA GLU A 33 13.65 -0.02 -10.62
C GLU A 33 12.87 -0.93 -9.65
N LEU A 34 11.57 -0.69 -9.46
CA LEU A 34 10.70 -1.52 -8.62
C LEU A 34 10.20 -2.74 -9.38
N ALA A 35 10.24 -3.89 -8.70
CA ALA A 35 9.54 -5.09 -9.14
C ALA A 35 8.02 -4.84 -9.23
N ASP A 36 7.37 -5.47 -10.20
CA ASP A 36 5.92 -5.32 -10.38
C ASP A 36 5.09 -5.77 -9.15
N ILE A 37 5.65 -6.67 -8.36
CA ILE A 37 5.24 -6.94 -6.98
C ILE A 37 6.45 -7.21 -6.08
N THR A 38 6.41 -6.72 -4.85
CA THR A 38 7.30 -7.15 -3.77
C THR A 38 6.46 -7.58 -2.57
N TRP A 39 6.74 -8.75 -2.00
CA TRP A 39 5.99 -9.29 -0.87
C TRP A 39 6.66 -9.00 0.47
N HIS A 40 5.86 -8.84 1.52
CA HIS A 40 6.32 -8.40 2.84
C HIS A 40 5.58 -9.14 3.96
N GLY A 41 6.24 -9.24 5.12
CA GLY A 41 5.63 -9.60 6.39
C GLY A 41 5.52 -8.36 7.27
N LYS A 42 5.81 -8.49 8.57
CA LYS A 42 5.92 -7.31 9.47
C LYS A 42 7.10 -6.41 9.11
N LYS A 43 8.15 -6.99 8.53
CA LYS A 43 9.34 -6.29 8.06
C LYS A 43 9.30 -6.18 6.53
N PHE A 44 9.79 -5.06 6.02
CA PHE A 44 9.88 -4.81 4.59
C PHE A 44 10.77 -5.88 3.91
N GLY A 45 10.35 -6.33 2.73
CA GLY A 45 11.01 -7.38 1.94
C GLY A 45 11.11 -8.77 2.58
N GLN A 46 10.47 -9.00 3.74
CA GLN A 46 10.59 -10.26 4.49
C GLN A 46 9.22 -10.92 4.68
N PRO A 47 8.66 -11.56 3.64
CA PRO A 47 7.40 -12.28 3.76
C PRO A 47 7.56 -13.53 4.64
N ALA A 48 6.52 -13.84 5.42
CA ALA A 48 6.51 -14.97 6.34
C ALA A 48 5.88 -16.22 5.71
N TRP A 49 6.37 -16.64 4.53
CA TRP A 49 5.79 -17.76 3.78
C TRP A 49 5.92 -19.12 4.47
N ASP A 50 7.03 -19.32 5.18
CA ASP A 50 7.31 -20.57 5.89
C ASP A 50 6.66 -20.63 7.28
N ASP A 51 5.93 -19.58 7.68
CA ASP A 51 5.21 -19.52 8.95
C ASP A 51 3.72 -19.89 8.75
N PRO A 52 3.31 -21.13 9.09
CA PRO A 52 1.93 -21.59 8.87
C PRO A 52 0.90 -20.89 9.77
N VAL A 53 1.35 -20.22 10.85
CA VAL A 53 0.48 -19.47 11.75
C VAL A 53 0.52 -17.97 11.48
N SER A 54 1.26 -17.53 10.47
CA SER A 54 1.26 -16.14 10.06
C SER A 54 -0.17 -15.69 9.71
N ARG A 55 -0.50 -14.50 10.17
CA ARG A 55 -1.78 -13.81 9.95
C ARG A 55 -1.55 -12.40 9.42
N VAL A 56 -0.38 -12.16 8.82
CA VAL A 56 -0.01 -10.86 8.28
C VAL A 56 0.52 -11.04 6.87
N LEU A 57 0.17 -10.09 6.00
CA LEU A 57 0.67 -10.07 4.64
C LEU A 57 0.75 -8.62 4.17
N GLY A 58 1.90 -8.22 3.66
CA GLY A 58 2.08 -6.95 2.97
C GLY A 58 2.56 -7.16 1.54
N PHE A 59 2.28 -6.21 0.66
CA PHE A 59 2.91 -6.17 -0.65
C PHE A 59 2.98 -4.75 -1.21
N THR A 60 3.96 -4.52 -2.09
CA THR A 60 4.07 -3.29 -2.89
C THR A 60 3.87 -3.62 -4.35
N LEU A 61 3.03 -2.87 -5.07
CA LEU A 61 2.88 -2.92 -6.53
C LEU A 61 3.49 -1.66 -7.12
N ALA A 62 4.37 -1.82 -8.10
CA ALA A 62 4.87 -0.71 -8.88
C ALA A 62 3.76 -0.15 -9.77
N ALA A 63 3.74 1.17 -9.94
CA ALA A 63 2.95 1.85 -10.94
C ALA A 63 3.28 1.32 -12.35
N VAL A 64 2.26 1.12 -13.19
CA VAL A 64 2.43 0.56 -14.55
C VAL A 64 2.00 1.53 -15.65
N ALA A 65 1.42 2.66 -15.29
CA ALA A 65 0.98 3.70 -16.21
C ALA A 65 1.46 5.08 -15.73
N PRO A 66 1.70 6.03 -16.65
CA PRO A 66 2.02 7.41 -16.29
C PRO A 66 0.95 8.02 -15.36
N GLY A 67 1.38 8.64 -14.26
CA GLY A 67 0.49 9.26 -13.28
C GLY A 67 -0.25 8.28 -12.35
N GLU A 68 0.06 6.99 -12.39
CA GLU A 68 -0.37 6.04 -11.37
C GLU A 68 0.60 6.09 -10.17
N ALA A 69 0.07 6.07 -8.95
CA ALA A 69 0.87 5.92 -7.74
C ALA A 69 1.23 4.43 -7.51
N HIS A 70 2.40 4.18 -6.94
CA HIS A 70 2.73 2.86 -6.40
C HIS A 70 1.74 2.51 -5.28
N LEU A 71 1.42 1.23 -5.11
CA LEU A 71 0.52 0.79 -4.05
C LEU A 71 1.28 -0.02 -3.02
N HIS A 72 1.14 0.32 -1.74
CA HIS A 72 1.57 -0.54 -0.65
C HIS A 72 0.36 -0.98 0.17
N VAL A 73 0.14 -2.28 0.26
CA VAL A 73 -1.02 -2.87 0.94
C VAL A 73 -0.53 -3.69 2.11
N ILE A 74 -1.16 -3.49 3.27
CA ILE A 74 -0.89 -4.24 4.49
C ILE A 74 -2.20 -4.86 4.97
N MET A 75 -2.18 -6.17 5.24
CA MET A 75 -3.29 -6.95 5.78
C MET A 75 -2.89 -7.53 7.13
N ASN A 76 -3.60 -7.15 8.17
CA ASN A 76 -3.54 -7.78 9.48
C ASN A 76 -4.78 -8.65 9.69
N MET A 77 -4.64 -9.94 9.42
CA MET A 77 -5.67 -10.96 9.66
C MET A 77 -5.58 -11.56 11.07
N SER A 78 -4.74 -10.99 11.95
CA SER A 78 -4.61 -11.46 13.33
C SER A 78 -5.59 -10.74 14.25
N GLU A 79 -5.88 -11.36 15.40
CA GLU A 79 -6.74 -10.80 16.45
C GLU A 79 -6.05 -9.69 17.28
N ARG A 80 -4.79 -9.35 16.95
CA ARG A 80 -3.99 -8.37 17.67
C ARG A 80 -3.54 -7.29 16.72
N ARG A 81 -3.42 -6.06 17.22
CA ARG A 81 -2.71 -5.00 16.51
C ARG A 81 -1.28 -5.43 16.23
N GLN A 82 -0.83 -5.18 15.00
CA GLN A 82 0.52 -5.50 14.54
C GLN A 82 1.21 -4.24 14.04
N ARG A 83 2.53 -4.20 14.24
CA ARG A 83 3.39 -3.11 13.77
C ARG A 83 4.14 -3.55 12.52
N PHE A 84 4.08 -2.72 11.49
CA PHE A 84 4.70 -2.96 10.20
C PHE A 84 5.73 -1.87 9.90
N SER A 85 6.88 -2.28 9.38
CA SER A 85 7.83 -1.33 8.77
C SER A 85 7.29 -0.87 7.43
N LEU A 86 7.22 0.44 7.21
CA LEU A 86 6.89 0.99 5.92
C LEU A 86 8.11 0.95 4.98
N PRO A 87 7.89 0.97 3.64
CA PRO A 87 8.99 1.04 2.70
C PRO A 87 9.80 2.32 2.92
N ALA A 88 11.07 2.18 3.31
CA ALA A 88 12.02 3.29 3.38
C ALA A 88 12.57 3.58 1.98
N THR A 89 11.70 4.00 1.09
CA THR A 89 12.00 4.38 -0.29
C THR A 89 12.22 5.89 -0.33
N PRO A 90 13.49 6.38 -0.42
CA PRO A 90 13.81 7.80 -0.23
C PRO A 90 13.05 8.72 -1.19
N ASP A 91 12.79 8.21 -2.39
CA ASP A 91 12.16 8.97 -3.47
C ASP A 91 10.65 8.73 -3.56
N ILE A 92 10.00 8.12 -2.56
CA ILE A 92 8.55 7.87 -2.57
C ILE A 92 7.90 8.40 -1.30
N SER A 93 6.94 9.29 -1.49
CA SER A 93 6.09 9.79 -0.41
C SER A 93 4.79 8.98 -0.32
N TRP A 94 4.57 8.34 0.82
CA TRP A 94 3.39 7.51 1.05
C TRP A 94 2.24 8.30 1.66
N ARG A 95 1.05 8.14 1.10
CA ARG A 95 -0.21 8.73 1.59
C ARG A 95 -1.18 7.62 2.00
N LEU A 96 -1.92 7.82 3.09
CA LEU A 96 -2.89 6.84 3.59
C LEU A 96 -4.19 6.91 2.78
N ALA A 97 -4.37 5.96 1.86
CA ALA A 97 -5.53 5.91 0.98
C ALA A 97 -6.71 5.14 1.59
N VAL A 98 -6.44 4.11 2.40
CA VAL A 98 -7.46 3.30 3.09
C VAL A 98 -6.94 2.87 4.44
N ASP A 99 -7.77 3.00 5.48
CA ASP A 99 -7.60 2.33 6.77
C ASP A 99 -8.95 1.79 7.25
N THR A 100 -9.16 0.49 7.08
CA THR A 100 -10.45 -0.13 7.44
C THR A 100 -10.77 -0.12 8.94
N ALA A 101 -9.81 0.21 9.81
CA ALA A 101 -10.04 0.38 11.24
C ALA A 101 -10.46 1.81 11.62
N ALA A 102 -10.25 2.78 10.74
CA ALA A 102 -10.67 4.16 10.98
C ALA A 102 -12.20 4.31 10.88
N ALA A 103 -12.73 5.34 11.51
CA ALA A 103 -14.15 5.68 11.38
C ALA A 103 -14.40 6.41 10.06
N ALA A 104 -15.62 6.30 9.52
CA ALA A 104 -16.01 7.12 8.39
C ALA A 104 -15.98 8.63 8.74
N PRO A 105 -15.46 9.50 7.85
CA PRO A 105 -15.02 9.24 6.47
C PRO A 105 -13.54 8.85 6.29
N ASP A 106 -12.77 8.76 7.37
CA ASP A 106 -11.32 8.57 7.36
C ASP A 106 -10.89 7.15 6.96
N ASP A 107 -11.82 6.19 6.94
CA ASP A 107 -11.59 4.81 6.45
C ASP A 107 -11.22 4.75 4.96
N ILE A 108 -11.62 5.75 4.19
CA ILE A 108 -11.19 5.97 2.80
C ILE A 108 -11.41 7.45 2.46
N PRO A 109 -10.43 8.33 2.75
CA PRO A 109 -10.50 9.74 2.41
C PRO A 109 -10.46 9.96 0.90
N ASP A 110 -10.94 11.12 0.45
CA ASP A 110 -10.80 11.51 -0.96
C ASP A 110 -9.30 11.71 -1.31
N PRO A 111 -8.88 11.51 -2.56
CA PRO A 111 -7.45 11.51 -2.94
C PRO A 111 -6.68 12.78 -2.58
N ASP A 112 -7.33 13.95 -2.58
CA ASP A 112 -6.75 15.23 -2.19
C ASP A 112 -6.66 15.40 -0.65
N GLN A 113 -7.35 14.56 0.12
CA GLN A 113 -7.40 14.61 1.59
C GLN A 113 -6.56 13.51 2.27
N GLN A 114 -5.97 12.59 1.52
CA GLN A 114 -5.13 11.53 2.10
C GLN A 114 -3.92 12.12 2.84
N PRO A 115 -3.70 11.77 4.11
CA PRO A 115 -2.57 12.29 4.89
C PRO A 115 -1.27 11.60 4.49
N TYR A 116 -0.17 12.37 4.47
CA TYR A 116 1.17 11.84 4.31
C TYR A 116 1.62 11.05 5.55
N LEU A 117 2.32 9.95 5.33
CA LEU A 117 2.96 9.18 6.39
C LEU A 117 4.42 9.60 6.52
N THR A 118 4.75 10.26 7.64
CA THR A 118 6.12 10.69 7.98
C THR A 118 6.87 9.69 8.86
N ARG A 119 6.20 8.61 9.26
CA ARG A 119 6.72 7.61 10.19
C ARG A 119 7.27 6.39 9.45
N ALA A 120 8.37 5.83 9.95
CA ALA A 120 8.98 4.61 9.41
C ALA A 120 8.19 3.32 9.71
N GLU A 121 7.23 3.38 10.65
CA GLU A 121 6.42 2.25 11.07
C GLU A 121 4.94 2.65 11.14
N PHE A 122 4.06 1.71 10.86
CA PHE A 122 2.61 1.89 10.94
C PHE A 122 1.98 0.76 11.77
N GLU A 123 1.10 1.12 12.70
CA GLU A 123 0.31 0.16 13.45
C GLU A 123 -0.98 -0.14 12.70
N VAL A 124 -1.23 -1.42 12.42
CA VAL A 124 -2.46 -1.89 11.77
C VAL A 124 -3.25 -2.66 12.81
N GLU A 125 -4.48 -2.22 13.08
CA GLU A 125 -5.38 -2.82 14.05
C GLU A 125 -5.74 -4.28 13.73
N ALA A 126 -6.30 -4.98 14.72
CA ALA A 126 -6.75 -6.36 14.53
C ALA A 126 -7.81 -6.44 13.42
N HIS A 127 -7.71 -7.48 12.58
CA HIS A 127 -8.64 -7.73 11.47
C HIS A 127 -8.86 -6.54 10.51
N SER A 128 -7.82 -5.76 10.26
CA SER A 128 -7.88 -4.61 9.36
C SER A 128 -6.85 -4.68 8.24
N LEU A 129 -7.12 -3.92 7.18
CA LEU A 129 -6.23 -3.64 6.07
C LEU A 129 -6.02 -2.13 5.91
N VAL A 130 -4.81 -1.80 5.48
CA VAL A 130 -4.34 -0.47 5.11
C VAL A 130 -3.84 -0.47 3.68
N VAL A 131 -4.15 0.59 2.93
CA VAL A 131 -3.63 0.84 1.58
C VAL A 131 -2.96 2.20 1.57
N LEU A 132 -1.74 2.24 1.05
CA LEU A 132 -0.96 3.45 0.85
C LEU A 132 -0.72 3.67 -0.64
N GLU A 133 -0.70 4.95 -1.01
CA GLU A 133 -0.34 5.41 -2.35
C GLU A 133 0.99 6.14 -2.28
N GLY A 134 1.96 5.65 -3.04
CA GLY A 134 3.32 6.16 -3.10
C GLY A 134 3.51 6.95 -4.39
N GLU A 135 3.76 8.24 -4.27
CA GLU A 135 4.11 9.10 -5.39
C GLU A 135 5.63 9.30 -5.41
N ASP A 136 6.24 9.20 -6.58
CA ASP A 136 7.66 9.51 -6.74
C ASP A 136 7.85 11.00 -6.42
N CYS A 137 8.64 11.28 -5.39
CA CYS A 137 9.11 12.62 -5.11
C CYS A 137 10.04 13.02 -6.24
N GLY A 138 9.55 13.84 -7.17
CA GLY A 138 10.41 14.61 -8.04
C GLY A 138 11.43 15.40 -7.21
N SER A 139 12.50 15.89 -7.85
CA SER A 139 13.60 16.69 -7.27
C SER A 139 13.13 18.02 -6.62
N GLY A 140 12.33 17.93 -5.56
CA GLY A 140 11.61 19.03 -4.92
C GLY A 140 10.94 18.64 -3.59
N CYS A 141 11.08 17.40 -3.11
CA CYS A 141 10.66 17.02 -1.76
C CYS A 141 11.80 17.18 -0.75
N THR A 142 12.30 18.40 -0.60
CA THR A 142 12.99 18.83 0.63
C THR A 142 12.48 20.23 0.92
N ASP A 143 11.56 20.32 1.87
CA ASP A 143 11.52 21.37 2.90
C ASP A 143 10.53 20.97 4.01
#